data_AF-A0A7C5YKD7-F1
#
_entry.id   AF-A0A7C5YKD7-F1
#
_cell.length_a   1.000
_cell.length_b   1.000
_cell.length_c   1.000
_cell.angle_alpha   90.00
_cell.angle_beta   90.00
_cell.angle_gamma   90.00
#
_symmetry.space_group_name_H-M   'P 1'
#
loop_
_entity.id
_entity.type
_entity.pdbx_description
1 polymer ?
#
loop_
_entity_poly.entity_id
_entity_poly.type
_entity_poly.pdbx_seq_one_letter_code
_entity_poly.pdbx_strand_id
1 'polypeptide(L)'
;MQRIRPVSLAQVDITDEFWAKRQQTLRTATLPHLFSELERAGNIPNLRLAAEGKREGYQGPVYMDSDLYKALEAATYVLHKHPEDPIRAKVDEIIEVLERAQQPDGYLNSYFQVVAPDKRWTNLRDWHELYCAGHLIEAAVAHYEATGSRRLLNVAQRLADYIDSVFGDAPSKRLGYCGHPEIELALFRLYRITHEPRYAKLAEFFLLNRGKKVFAHEHNIPLDQYDGTIWQDNLPLLEQREIVGHAVRAGYLFAGATDLALETNDSTLRGQLVQMLLRVWHNAIGRRTYITGGIGNEPKHEGFTKDYELPNRTAYQETCASIALILWAHRMGLLLGEARFYDALERALYNGALAGISLSGTRFFYVNPLESDGTHHRQPWFPCACCPPNIARLIASLGSYIYAQTEDAVYVNLYIGSRVRTQVGGAPLVLELHTGYPWQETVALRVAESAAQRFKLLLRIPEWCDAPTLLLNGNALAIQLERGYAVVERAWQQGDTVELRLPMMPVLMEAHPRVEADRWQVAIQRGPIVYCLEEHDQPAPLTHLAIRRDHPLYSVWEPELLEGVVVVEGMAEVLDDDAAWGERLYRRLREHALKPFRAIPYYAWAHRRPAPMRVWMPHA
;
A
#
# COMPACT_ATOMS: atom_id res chain seq x y z
N MET A 1 23.85 -14.64 3.14
CA MET A 1 22.39 -14.87 2.95
C MET A 1 22.10 -14.68 1.47
N GLN A 2 21.42 -15.62 0.81
CA GLN A 2 21.02 -15.44 -0.57
C GLN A 2 20.03 -14.28 -0.69
N ARG A 3 20.11 -13.51 -1.78
CA ARG A 3 19.24 -12.35 -2.00
C ARG A 3 17.86 -12.84 -2.44
N ILE A 4 16.83 -12.53 -1.64
CA ILE A 4 15.44 -12.78 -1.99
C ILE A 4 15.01 -11.73 -3.02
N ARG A 5 14.37 -12.18 -4.10
CA ARG A 5 13.87 -11.31 -5.17
C ARG A 5 12.37 -11.52 -5.37
N PRO A 6 11.58 -10.48 -5.65
CA PRO A 6 10.19 -10.67 -6.02
C PRO A 6 10.13 -11.44 -7.35
N VAL A 7 9.09 -12.25 -7.51
CA VAL A 7 8.76 -12.81 -8.82
C VAL A 7 8.14 -11.71 -9.67
N SER A 8 8.54 -11.60 -10.94
CA SER A 8 8.06 -10.53 -11.81
C SER A 8 6.55 -10.63 -12.02
N LEU A 9 5.87 -9.48 -12.17
CA LEU A 9 4.45 -9.44 -12.53
C LEU A 9 4.15 -10.24 -13.81
N ALA A 10 5.12 -10.30 -14.73
CA ALA A 10 5.03 -11.07 -15.97
C ALA A 10 4.86 -12.55 -15.79
N GLN A 11 5.29 -13.05 -14.66
CA GLN A 11 5.30 -14.46 -14.37
C GLN A 11 4.02 -14.90 -13.65
N VAL A 12 3.19 -13.97 -13.17
CA VAL A 12 2.07 -14.25 -12.25
C VAL A 12 0.74 -13.82 -12.85
N ASP A 13 -0.16 -14.77 -13.10
CA ASP A 13 -1.54 -14.51 -13.51
C ASP A 13 -2.47 -14.72 -12.31
N ILE A 14 -3.24 -13.70 -11.92
CA ILE A 14 -4.25 -13.82 -10.86
C ILE A 14 -5.52 -14.44 -11.44
N THR A 15 -6.06 -15.46 -10.78
CA THR A 15 -7.17 -16.29 -11.27
C THR A 15 -8.28 -16.51 -10.25
N ASP A 16 -8.26 -15.80 -9.12
CA ASP A 16 -9.28 -15.91 -8.07
C ASP A 16 -10.54 -15.08 -8.35
N GLU A 17 -11.57 -15.27 -7.53
CA GLU A 17 -12.81 -14.49 -7.66
C GLU A 17 -12.73 -13.12 -6.98
N PHE A 18 -11.83 -12.94 -6.01
CA PHE A 18 -11.75 -11.72 -5.21
C PHE A 18 -10.92 -10.62 -5.91
N TRP A 19 -9.68 -10.91 -6.31
CA TRP A 19 -8.79 -9.93 -6.90
C TRP A 19 -8.88 -9.85 -8.42
N ALA A 20 -9.09 -10.97 -9.13
CA ALA A 20 -9.23 -10.92 -10.60
C ALA A 20 -10.42 -10.05 -11.02
N LYS A 21 -11.55 -10.12 -10.28
CA LYS A 21 -12.71 -9.25 -10.49
C LYS A 21 -12.35 -7.77 -10.31
N ARG A 22 -11.57 -7.43 -9.28
CA ARG A 22 -11.11 -6.06 -9.02
C ARG A 22 -10.13 -5.56 -10.08
N GLN A 23 -9.23 -6.40 -10.57
CA GLN A 23 -8.37 -6.07 -11.71
C GLN A 23 -9.18 -5.85 -12.99
N GLN A 24 -10.24 -6.63 -13.20
CA GLN A 24 -11.17 -6.42 -14.31
C GLN A 24 -11.92 -5.09 -14.19
N THR A 25 -12.50 -4.77 -13.02
CA THR A 25 -13.13 -3.46 -12.76
C THR A 25 -12.12 -2.31 -12.95
N LEU A 26 -10.88 -2.51 -12.51
CA LEU A 26 -9.82 -1.53 -12.71
C LEU A 26 -9.62 -1.25 -14.21
N ARG A 27 -9.50 -2.30 -15.01
CA ARG A 27 -9.30 -2.22 -16.45
C ARG A 27 -10.48 -1.52 -17.15
N THR A 28 -11.70 -1.92 -16.84
CA THR A 28 -12.88 -1.51 -17.63
C THR A 28 -13.60 -0.27 -17.11
N ALA A 29 -13.43 0.10 -15.84
CA ALA A 29 -14.11 1.24 -15.23
C ALA A 29 -13.15 2.24 -14.60
N THR A 30 -12.17 1.78 -13.81
CA THR A 30 -11.26 2.69 -13.10
C THR A 30 -10.36 3.45 -14.05
N LEU A 31 -9.60 2.78 -14.93
CA LEU A 31 -8.67 3.46 -15.84
C LEU A 31 -9.37 4.47 -16.77
N PRO A 32 -10.50 4.14 -17.44
CA PRO A 32 -11.24 5.13 -18.22
C PRO A 32 -11.67 6.35 -17.39
N HIS A 33 -12.16 6.11 -16.17
CA HIS A 33 -12.53 7.19 -15.23
C HIS A 33 -11.31 8.05 -14.87
N LEU A 34 -10.18 7.44 -14.50
CA LEU A 34 -8.95 8.16 -14.16
C LEU A 34 -8.49 9.07 -15.31
N PHE A 35 -8.39 8.56 -16.54
CA PHE A 35 -7.92 9.38 -17.66
C PHE A 35 -8.91 10.47 -18.05
N SER A 36 -10.22 10.24 -17.91
CA SER A 36 -11.23 11.28 -18.07
C SER A 36 -11.07 12.40 -17.03
N GLU A 37 -10.85 12.04 -15.76
CA GLU A 37 -10.64 13.01 -14.69
C GLU A 37 -9.31 13.75 -14.81
N LEU A 38 -8.22 13.08 -15.19
CA LEU A 38 -6.91 13.70 -15.44
C LEU A 38 -6.92 14.67 -16.63
N GLU A 39 -7.76 14.40 -17.63
CA GLU A 39 -8.01 15.33 -18.73
C GLU A 39 -8.79 16.56 -18.22
N ARG A 40 -9.86 16.35 -17.44
CA ARG A 40 -10.73 17.41 -16.89
C ARG A 40 -10.03 18.30 -15.86
N ALA A 41 -9.21 17.72 -15.00
CA ALA A 41 -8.54 18.40 -13.89
C ALA A 41 -7.31 19.21 -14.32
N GLY A 42 -6.85 19.03 -15.56
CA GLY A 42 -5.74 19.79 -16.14
C GLY A 42 -4.41 19.04 -16.19
N ASN A 43 -4.31 17.82 -15.66
CA ASN A 43 -3.04 17.07 -15.61
C ASN A 43 -2.46 16.83 -17.01
N ILE A 44 -3.27 16.30 -17.93
CA ILE A 44 -2.85 16.10 -19.32
C ILE A 44 -2.74 17.44 -20.08
N PRO A 45 -3.75 18.35 -20.00
CA PRO A 45 -3.64 19.67 -20.62
C PRO A 45 -2.38 20.47 -20.26
N ASN A 46 -1.94 20.47 -18.99
CA ASN A 46 -0.74 21.20 -18.56
C ASN A 46 0.54 20.70 -19.23
N LEU A 47 0.67 19.38 -19.43
CA LEU A 47 1.79 18.80 -20.16
C LEU A 47 1.73 19.12 -21.66
N ARG A 48 0.53 19.23 -22.25
CA ARG A 48 0.38 19.73 -23.62
C ARG A 48 0.80 21.20 -23.73
N LEU A 49 0.43 22.06 -22.78
CA LEU A 49 0.90 23.45 -22.71
C LEU A 49 2.44 23.52 -22.64
N ALA A 50 3.06 22.64 -21.83
CA ALA A 50 4.51 22.54 -21.75
C ALA A 50 5.15 22.09 -23.08
N ALA A 51 4.57 21.10 -23.76
CA ALA A 51 5.00 20.64 -25.09
C ALA A 51 4.85 21.72 -26.18
N GLU A 52 3.88 22.60 -26.04
CA GLU A 52 3.64 23.73 -26.96
C GLU A 52 4.45 24.99 -26.61
N GLY A 53 5.23 24.96 -25.52
CA GLY A 53 6.01 26.12 -25.06
C GLY A 53 5.16 27.29 -24.55
N LYS A 54 3.91 27.03 -24.12
CA LYS A 54 3.00 28.04 -23.58
C LYS A 54 3.46 28.50 -22.19
N ARG A 55 3.06 29.72 -21.81
CA ARG A 55 3.40 30.35 -20.51
C ARG A 55 2.19 30.73 -19.66
N GLU A 56 1.00 30.34 -20.10
CA GLU A 56 -0.27 30.65 -19.46
C GLU A 56 -1.24 29.48 -19.63
N GLY A 57 -2.31 29.47 -18.84
CA GLY A 57 -3.35 28.44 -18.91
C GLY A 57 -3.14 27.22 -18.02
N TYR A 58 -2.04 27.17 -17.24
CA TYR A 58 -1.81 26.11 -16.24
C TYR A 58 -2.92 26.11 -15.18
N GLN A 59 -3.38 24.92 -14.79
CA GLN A 59 -4.40 24.74 -13.75
C GLN A 59 -3.89 23.79 -12.67
N GLY A 60 -4.39 23.89 -11.44
CA GLY A 60 -4.12 22.91 -10.38
C GLY A 60 -2.80 23.12 -9.61
N PRO A 61 -2.44 22.16 -8.73
CA PRO A 61 -1.24 22.26 -7.88
C PRO A 61 0.05 21.89 -8.62
N VAL A 62 1.20 22.31 -8.08
CA VAL A 62 2.55 22.09 -8.66
C VAL A 62 2.94 20.63 -8.87
N TYR A 63 2.35 19.70 -8.13
CA TYR A 63 2.69 18.27 -8.13
C TYR A 63 1.81 17.40 -9.05
N MET A 64 0.85 17.99 -9.76
CA MET A 64 -0.21 17.23 -10.43
C MET A 64 0.26 16.35 -11.59
N ASP A 65 1.42 16.62 -12.17
CA ASP A 65 2.06 15.73 -13.15
C ASP A 65 2.17 14.29 -12.61
N SER A 66 2.43 14.14 -11.31
CA SER A 66 2.56 12.84 -10.66
C SER A 66 1.30 11.98 -10.72
N ASP A 67 0.10 12.57 -10.74
CA ASP A 67 -1.15 11.81 -10.78
C ASP A 67 -1.34 11.15 -12.14
N LEU A 68 -0.90 11.82 -13.21
CA LEU A 68 -0.82 11.21 -14.54
C LEU A 68 0.18 10.06 -14.57
N TYR A 69 1.37 10.24 -13.98
CA TYR A 69 2.40 9.21 -13.99
C TYR A 69 1.96 7.94 -13.23
N LYS A 70 1.27 8.09 -12.10
CA LYS A 70 0.68 6.95 -11.36
C LYS A 70 -0.40 6.24 -12.19
N ALA A 71 -1.26 6.98 -12.90
CA ALA A 71 -2.27 6.38 -13.77
C ALA A 71 -1.64 5.68 -14.98
N LEU A 72 -0.56 6.24 -15.53
CA LEU A 72 0.24 5.65 -16.60
C LEU A 72 0.91 4.34 -16.14
N GLU A 73 1.42 4.29 -14.92
CA GLU A 73 1.95 3.07 -14.29
C GLU A 73 0.85 2.01 -14.14
N ALA A 74 -0.34 2.37 -13.65
CA ALA A 74 -1.47 1.45 -13.54
C ALA A 74 -1.92 0.90 -14.91
N ALA A 75 -2.06 1.77 -15.91
CA ALA A 75 -2.43 1.38 -17.28
C ALA A 75 -1.39 0.45 -17.91
N THR A 76 -0.12 0.70 -17.62
CA THR A 76 0.99 -0.13 -18.08
C THR A 76 0.90 -1.56 -17.54
N TYR A 77 0.60 -1.74 -16.26
CA TYR A 77 0.41 -3.07 -15.67
C TYR A 77 -0.76 -3.83 -16.31
N VAL A 78 -1.82 -3.11 -16.70
CA VAL A 78 -2.91 -3.68 -17.50
C VAL A 78 -2.43 -4.09 -18.89
N LEU A 79 -1.71 -3.24 -19.61
CA LEU A 79 -1.18 -3.54 -20.94
C LEU A 79 -0.22 -4.73 -20.94
N HIS A 80 0.47 -4.94 -19.83
CA HIS A 80 1.33 -6.10 -19.68
C HIS A 80 0.55 -7.43 -19.76
N LYS A 81 -0.65 -7.48 -19.17
CA LYS A 81 -1.54 -8.65 -19.19
C LYS A 81 -2.48 -8.69 -20.39
N HIS A 82 -2.82 -7.52 -20.92
CA HIS A 82 -3.71 -7.34 -22.05
C HIS A 82 -3.07 -6.38 -23.08
N PRO A 83 -2.11 -6.85 -23.89
CA PRO A 83 -1.38 -5.98 -24.82
C PRO A 83 -2.27 -5.26 -25.84
N GLU A 84 -3.39 -5.89 -26.19
CA GLU A 84 -4.41 -5.41 -27.14
C GLU A 84 -5.47 -4.51 -26.48
N ASP A 85 -5.34 -4.18 -25.20
CA ASP A 85 -6.32 -3.34 -24.52
C ASP A 85 -6.36 -1.94 -25.16
N PRO A 86 -7.56 -1.38 -25.44
CA PRO A 86 -7.70 -0.05 -26.06
C PRO A 86 -7.00 1.08 -25.30
N ILE A 87 -6.70 0.90 -24.00
CA ILE A 87 -5.94 1.88 -23.20
C ILE A 87 -4.57 2.19 -23.80
N ARG A 88 -4.01 1.29 -24.62
CA ARG A 88 -2.74 1.49 -25.34
C ARG A 88 -2.69 2.81 -26.08
N ALA A 89 -3.76 3.17 -26.80
CA ALA A 89 -3.80 4.42 -27.57
C ALA A 89 -3.62 5.65 -26.67
N LYS A 90 -4.25 5.65 -25.48
CA LYS A 90 -4.12 6.74 -24.51
C LYS A 90 -2.72 6.78 -23.89
N VAL A 91 -2.14 5.61 -23.59
CA VAL A 91 -0.75 5.50 -23.10
C VAL A 91 0.24 6.04 -24.13
N ASP A 92 0.12 5.65 -25.40
CA ASP A 92 1.00 6.10 -26.47
C ASP A 92 0.85 7.62 -26.74
N GLU A 93 -0.37 8.16 -26.69
CA GLU A 93 -0.64 9.61 -26.76
C GLU A 93 0.09 10.36 -25.64
N ILE A 94 -0.02 9.88 -24.40
CA ILE A 94 0.63 10.52 -23.25
C ILE A 94 2.14 10.47 -23.39
N ILE A 95 2.72 9.33 -23.79
CA ILE A 95 4.17 9.22 -24.00
C ILE A 95 4.64 10.22 -25.05
N GLU A 96 3.90 10.40 -26.15
CA GLU A 96 4.22 11.41 -27.16
C GLU A 96 4.18 12.84 -26.61
N VAL A 97 3.20 13.16 -25.75
CA VAL A 97 3.15 14.46 -25.06
C VAL A 97 4.38 14.65 -24.17
N LEU A 98 4.79 13.63 -23.40
CA LEU A 98 5.97 13.70 -22.53
C LEU A 98 7.27 13.85 -23.33
N GLU A 99 7.42 13.12 -24.43
CA GLU A 99 8.57 13.22 -25.34
C GLU A 99 8.70 14.64 -25.90
N ARG A 100 7.59 15.27 -26.30
CA ARG A 100 7.58 16.65 -26.82
C ARG A 100 7.75 17.71 -25.72
N ALA A 101 7.21 17.46 -24.52
CA ALA A 101 7.34 18.36 -23.39
C ALA A 101 8.76 18.38 -22.80
N GLN A 102 9.51 17.27 -22.89
CA GLN A 102 10.84 17.19 -22.29
C GLN A 102 11.81 18.18 -22.94
N GLN A 103 12.45 19.01 -22.11
CA GLN A 103 13.40 20.00 -22.59
C GLN A 103 14.72 19.39 -23.11
N PRO A 104 15.53 20.15 -23.88
CA PRO A 104 16.80 19.65 -24.42
C PRO A 104 17.77 19.15 -23.35
N ASP A 105 17.81 19.79 -22.19
CA ASP A 105 18.64 19.41 -21.03
C ASP A 105 18.15 18.14 -20.31
N GLY A 106 16.96 17.65 -20.62
CA GLY A 106 16.32 16.49 -20.00
C GLY A 106 15.26 16.85 -18.95
N TYR A 107 15.12 18.12 -18.57
CA TYR A 107 14.13 18.55 -17.57
C TYR A 107 12.69 18.37 -18.07
N LEU A 108 11.81 17.93 -17.16
CA LEU A 108 10.39 17.75 -17.43
C LEU A 108 9.57 18.01 -16.15
N ASN A 109 8.80 19.09 -16.15
CA ASN A 109 7.78 19.40 -15.15
C ASN A 109 6.89 20.52 -15.71
N SER A 110 5.60 20.26 -15.87
CA SER A 110 4.70 21.20 -16.56
C SER A 110 4.57 22.54 -15.83
N TYR A 111 4.58 22.57 -14.49
CA TYR A 111 4.49 23.80 -13.71
C TYR A 111 5.69 24.72 -13.95
N PHE A 112 6.90 24.19 -13.82
CA PHE A 112 8.10 25.01 -14.06
C PHE A 112 8.29 25.32 -15.54
N GLN A 113 7.69 24.56 -16.45
CA GLN A 113 7.74 24.89 -17.87
C GLN A 113 6.76 26.01 -18.25
N VAL A 114 5.57 26.02 -17.66
CA VAL A 114 4.50 26.96 -18.05
C VAL A 114 4.48 28.18 -17.12
N VAL A 115 4.50 27.98 -15.81
CA VAL A 115 4.27 29.02 -14.80
C VAL A 115 5.57 29.69 -14.34
N ALA A 116 6.61 28.90 -14.02
CA ALA A 116 7.78 29.41 -13.30
C ALA A 116 9.13 28.89 -13.85
N PRO A 117 9.50 29.17 -15.12
CA PRO A 117 10.72 28.67 -15.77
C PRO A 117 12.02 28.91 -15.02
N ASP A 118 12.14 30.06 -14.37
CA ASP A 118 13.37 30.49 -13.71
C ASP A 118 13.45 30.04 -12.25
N LYS A 119 12.54 29.15 -11.83
CA LYS A 119 12.37 28.75 -10.42
C LYS A 119 12.64 27.28 -10.13
N ARG A 120 13.15 26.52 -11.11
CA ARG A 120 13.54 25.12 -10.93
C ARG A 120 14.47 24.97 -9.73
N TRP A 121 14.23 23.96 -8.91
CA TRP A 121 15.03 23.57 -7.75
C TRP A 121 15.19 24.67 -6.69
N THR A 122 14.37 25.72 -6.68
CA THR A 122 14.49 26.81 -5.69
C THR A 122 13.67 26.58 -4.42
N ASN A 123 12.73 25.62 -4.43
CA ASN A 123 11.96 25.19 -3.27
C ASN A 123 11.74 23.67 -3.32
N LEU A 124 12.78 22.93 -2.92
CA LEU A 124 12.76 21.47 -2.87
C LEU A 124 11.82 20.94 -1.79
N ARG A 125 11.56 21.75 -0.74
CA ARG A 125 10.66 21.40 0.37
C ARG A 125 9.21 21.24 -0.08
N ASP A 126 8.71 22.16 -0.91
CA ASP A 126 7.27 22.28 -1.15
C ASP A 126 6.84 22.05 -2.62
N TRP A 127 7.75 22.17 -3.60
CA TRP A 127 7.36 22.18 -5.02
C TRP A 127 7.51 20.85 -5.76
N HIS A 128 7.83 19.76 -5.06
CA HIS A 128 7.60 18.38 -5.54
C HIS A 128 8.23 18.03 -6.91
N GLU A 129 9.25 18.76 -7.38
CA GLU A 129 9.92 18.46 -8.66
C GLU A 129 10.51 17.05 -8.67
N LEU A 130 11.26 16.69 -7.62
CA LEU A 130 11.84 15.35 -7.47
C LEU A 130 10.77 14.28 -7.22
N TYR A 131 9.67 14.62 -6.56
CA TYR A 131 8.53 13.72 -6.36
C TYR A 131 7.85 13.35 -7.68
N CYS A 132 7.58 14.34 -8.54
CA CYS A 132 7.05 14.09 -9.87
C CYS A 132 8.02 13.28 -10.72
N ALA A 133 9.33 13.58 -10.64
CA ALA A 133 10.36 12.81 -11.34
C ALA A 133 10.40 11.34 -10.90
N GLY A 134 10.27 11.06 -9.60
CA GLY A 134 10.25 9.70 -9.08
C GLY A 134 9.07 8.90 -9.62
N HIS A 135 7.85 9.46 -9.57
CA HIS A 135 6.68 8.80 -10.15
C HIS A 135 6.76 8.60 -11.67
N LEU A 136 7.38 9.53 -12.41
CA LEU A 136 7.66 9.33 -13.84
C LEU A 136 8.60 8.16 -14.06
N ILE A 137 9.66 8.07 -13.25
CA ILE A 137 10.63 6.97 -13.31
C ILE A 137 9.93 5.63 -13.01
N GLU A 138 9.09 5.56 -11.98
CA GLU A 138 8.33 4.34 -11.66
C GLU A 138 7.44 3.90 -12.83
N ALA A 139 6.68 4.82 -13.43
CA ALA A 139 5.87 4.56 -14.60
C ALA A 139 6.70 4.11 -15.82
N ALA A 140 7.86 4.73 -16.03
CA ALA A 140 8.76 4.41 -17.14
C ALA A 140 9.39 3.02 -17.01
N VAL A 141 9.81 2.65 -15.80
CA VAL A 141 10.34 1.32 -15.50
C VAL A 141 9.25 0.28 -15.72
N ALA A 142 8.06 0.48 -15.16
CA ALA A 142 6.93 -0.41 -15.38
C ALA A 142 6.63 -0.55 -16.89
N HIS A 143 6.67 0.54 -17.65
CA HIS A 143 6.35 0.54 -19.09
C HIS A 143 7.36 -0.26 -19.89
N TYR A 144 8.64 -0.12 -19.56
CA TYR A 144 9.69 -0.90 -20.18
C TYR A 144 9.56 -2.40 -19.85
N GLU A 145 9.32 -2.76 -18.58
CA GLU A 145 9.11 -4.15 -18.17
C GLU A 145 7.87 -4.75 -18.85
N ALA A 146 6.82 -3.95 -19.03
CA ALA A 146 5.56 -4.39 -19.59
C ALA A 146 5.61 -4.63 -21.11
N THR A 147 6.32 -3.76 -21.85
CA THR A 147 6.21 -3.65 -23.30
C THR A 147 7.53 -3.86 -24.05
N GLY A 148 8.66 -3.82 -23.36
CA GLY A 148 10.00 -3.74 -23.95
C GLY A 148 10.32 -2.41 -24.63
N SER A 149 9.36 -1.48 -24.74
CA SER A 149 9.54 -0.20 -25.40
C SER A 149 10.35 0.76 -24.53
N ARG A 150 11.37 1.37 -25.15
CA ARG A 150 12.27 2.33 -24.49
C ARG A 150 11.80 3.78 -24.55
N ARG A 151 10.67 4.08 -25.19
CA ARG A 151 10.19 5.46 -25.39
C ARG A 151 10.10 6.24 -24.08
N LEU A 152 9.24 5.78 -23.16
CA LEU A 152 9.08 6.39 -21.85
C LEU A 152 10.33 6.24 -20.96
N LEU A 153 11.03 5.10 -21.07
CA LEU A 153 12.28 4.88 -20.33
C LEU A 153 13.37 5.90 -20.70
N ASN A 154 13.52 6.24 -21.98
CA ASN A 154 14.49 7.23 -22.42
C ASN A 154 14.14 8.63 -21.88
N VAL A 155 12.85 8.99 -21.81
CA VAL A 155 12.40 10.24 -21.17
C VAL A 155 12.81 10.25 -19.70
N ALA A 156 12.51 9.20 -18.95
CA ALA A 156 12.88 9.11 -17.54
C ALA A 156 14.41 9.10 -17.31
N GLN A 157 15.19 8.40 -18.14
CA GLN A 157 16.65 8.39 -18.05
C GLN A 157 17.25 9.77 -18.29
N ARG A 158 16.79 10.51 -19.31
CA ARG A 158 17.25 11.89 -19.56
C ARG A 158 16.93 12.82 -18.40
N LEU A 159 15.77 12.66 -17.76
CA LEU A 159 15.44 13.42 -16.56
C LEU A 159 16.34 13.02 -15.37
N ALA A 160 16.58 11.73 -15.17
CA ALA A 160 17.47 11.24 -14.11
C ALA A 160 18.92 11.68 -14.32
N ASP A 161 19.42 11.70 -15.56
CA ASP A 161 20.74 12.20 -15.92
C ASP A 161 20.85 13.72 -15.67
N TYR A 162 19.80 14.48 -15.98
CA TYR A 162 19.73 15.89 -15.62
C TYR A 162 19.78 16.10 -14.10
N ILE A 163 18.97 15.35 -13.34
CA ILE A 163 18.95 15.43 -11.87
C ILE A 163 20.33 15.06 -11.30
N ASP A 164 20.96 14.00 -11.80
CA ASP A 164 22.33 13.64 -11.42
C ASP A 164 23.31 14.78 -11.72
N SER A 165 23.18 15.48 -12.84
CA SER A 165 24.06 16.62 -13.15
C SER A 165 23.91 17.79 -12.17
N VAL A 166 22.75 17.94 -11.52
CA VAL A 166 22.44 19.02 -10.58
C VAL A 166 22.80 18.64 -9.14
N PHE A 167 22.44 17.44 -8.68
CA PHE A 167 22.53 17.04 -7.27
C PHE A 167 23.64 16.02 -7.02
N GLY A 168 24.41 16.22 -5.96
CA GLY A 168 25.47 15.31 -5.53
C GLY A 168 26.54 16.01 -4.68
N ASP A 169 27.53 15.24 -4.21
CA ASP A 169 28.59 15.76 -3.33
C ASP A 169 29.75 16.48 -4.06
N ALA A 170 29.78 16.44 -5.39
CA ALA A 170 30.83 17.10 -6.17
C ALA A 170 30.74 18.63 -6.05
N PRO A 171 31.86 19.39 -6.04
CA PRO A 171 31.83 20.85 -5.90
C PRO A 171 31.01 21.60 -6.96
N SER A 172 30.83 21.01 -8.15
CA SER A 172 30.00 21.56 -9.23
C SER A 172 28.50 21.26 -9.08
N LYS A 173 28.13 20.40 -8.14
CA LYS A 173 26.75 19.99 -7.85
C LYS A 173 26.28 20.65 -6.55
N ARG A 174 24.96 20.67 -6.33
CA ARG A 174 24.35 21.25 -5.13
C ARG A 174 23.84 20.20 -4.16
N LEU A 175 23.86 20.56 -2.88
CA LEU A 175 23.14 19.84 -1.84
C LEU A 175 21.63 20.07 -1.97
N GLY A 176 20.84 19.02 -1.80
CA GLY A 176 19.38 19.06 -1.83
C GLY A 176 18.79 17.66 -1.82
N TYR A 177 17.54 17.55 -1.39
CA TYR A 177 16.73 16.32 -1.43
C TYR A 177 15.26 16.70 -1.44
N CYS A 178 14.40 15.74 -1.81
CA CYS A 178 12.98 16.02 -1.99
C CYS A 178 12.27 16.29 -0.65
N GLY A 179 11.42 17.31 -0.58
CA GLY A 179 10.50 17.47 0.54
C GLY A 179 9.47 16.33 0.63
N HIS A 180 9.14 15.67 -0.48
CA HIS A 180 8.29 14.49 -0.50
C HIS A 180 9.07 13.28 -1.07
N PRO A 181 9.71 12.45 -0.21
CA PRO A 181 10.45 11.26 -0.62
C PRO A 181 9.66 10.41 -1.62
N GLU A 182 10.32 9.96 -2.69
CA GLU A 182 9.75 9.15 -3.79
C GLU A 182 10.85 8.89 -4.83
N ILE A 183 11.68 9.92 -5.11
CA ILE A 183 12.78 9.80 -6.07
C ILE A 183 13.80 8.72 -5.66
N GLU A 184 13.99 8.53 -4.36
CA GLU A 184 14.97 7.59 -3.81
C GLU A 184 14.63 6.14 -4.18
N LEU A 185 13.39 5.70 -3.94
CA LEU A 185 12.93 4.35 -4.30
C LEU A 185 12.85 4.17 -5.83
N ALA A 186 12.47 5.22 -6.56
CA ALA A 186 12.34 5.17 -8.01
C ALA A 186 13.70 5.03 -8.70
N LEU A 187 14.72 5.73 -8.23
CA LEU A 187 16.09 5.62 -8.75
C LEU A 187 16.69 4.22 -8.55
N PHE A 188 16.36 3.52 -7.46
CA PHE A 188 16.75 2.11 -7.30
C PHE A 188 16.05 1.20 -8.32
N ARG A 189 14.77 1.43 -8.63
CA ARG A 189 14.09 0.71 -9.72
C ARG A 189 14.75 0.99 -11.07
N LEU A 190 15.09 2.26 -11.36
CA LEU A 190 15.79 2.63 -12.59
C LEU A 190 17.18 1.99 -12.67
N TYR A 191 17.94 1.97 -11.58
CA TYR A 191 19.23 1.30 -11.50
C TYR A 191 19.12 -0.20 -11.84
N ARG A 192 18.11 -0.90 -11.31
CA ARG A 192 17.95 -2.35 -11.52
C ARG A 192 17.76 -2.72 -12.99
N ILE A 193 17.08 -1.88 -13.76
CA ILE A 193 16.77 -2.16 -15.18
C ILE A 193 17.79 -1.56 -16.15
N THR A 194 18.49 -0.49 -15.77
CA THR A 194 19.50 0.15 -16.62
C THR A 194 20.93 -0.31 -16.33
N HIS A 195 21.17 -0.84 -15.13
CA HIS A 195 22.49 -1.13 -14.57
C HIS A 195 23.43 0.09 -14.52
N GLU A 196 22.88 1.32 -14.52
CA GLU A 196 23.66 2.56 -14.41
C GLU A 196 23.91 2.89 -12.92
N PRO A 197 25.13 2.68 -12.38
CA PRO A 197 25.42 2.87 -10.97
C PRO A 197 25.25 4.31 -10.49
N ARG A 198 25.28 5.32 -11.37
CA ARG A 198 25.02 6.72 -10.98
C ARG A 198 23.65 6.89 -10.34
N TYR A 199 22.62 6.17 -10.79
CA TYR A 199 21.27 6.28 -10.22
C TYR A 199 21.19 5.74 -8.79
N ALA A 200 21.84 4.62 -8.49
CA ALA A 200 21.92 4.10 -7.12
C ALA A 200 22.71 5.03 -6.20
N LYS A 201 23.82 5.62 -6.69
CA LYS A 201 24.60 6.61 -5.94
C LYS A 201 23.81 7.89 -5.68
N LEU A 202 23.01 8.33 -6.63
CA LEU A 202 22.14 9.49 -6.48
C LEU A 202 21.03 9.24 -5.44
N ALA A 203 20.44 8.04 -5.43
CA ALA A 203 19.48 7.64 -4.40
C ALA A 203 20.13 7.60 -3.01
N GLU A 204 21.33 7.00 -2.90
CA GLU A 204 22.13 6.99 -1.67
C GLU A 204 22.45 8.42 -1.19
N PHE A 205 22.84 9.31 -2.11
CA PHE A 205 23.09 10.72 -1.82
C PHE A 205 21.85 11.38 -1.20
N PHE A 206 20.67 11.25 -1.80
CA PHE A 206 19.45 11.85 -1.26
C PHE A 206 19.10 11.30 0.13
N LEU A 207 19.23 9.99 0.32
CA LEU A 207 18.93 9.31 1.59
C LEU A 207 19.86 9.73 2.72
N LEU A 208 21.18 9.68 2.48
CA LEU A 208 22.19 9.94 3.52
C LEU A 208 22.39 11.43 3.81
N ASN A 209 21.96 12.32 2.91
CA ASN A 209 21.96 13.77 3.17
C ASN A 209 20.70 14.27 3.87
N ARG A 210 19.61 13.49 3.90
CA ARG A 210 18.40 13.86 4.65
C ARG A 210 18.69 13.94 6.15
N GLY A 211 18.18 14.98 6.81
CA GLY A 211 18.49 15.31 8.19
C GLY A 211 19.61 16.35 8.35
N LYS A 212 20.22 16.80 7.24
CA LYS A 212 21.11 17.97 7.23
C LYS A 212 20.37 19.31 7.31
N LYS A 213 19.03 19.30 7.44
CA LYS A 213 18.20 20.50 7.61
C LYS A 213 18.31 21.51 6.46
N VAL A 214 18.42 21.01 5.23
CA VAL A 214 18.57 21.85 4.02
C VAL A 214 17.37 22.77 3.85
N PHE A 215 16.17 22.32 4.23
CA PHE A 215 14.95 23.13 4.13
C PHE A 215 14.92 24.32 5.09
N ALA A 216 15.62 24.23 6.23
CA ALA A 216 15.78 25.38 7.13
C ALA A 216 16.54 26.51 6.42
N HIS A 217 17.64 26.17 5.74
CA HIS A 217 18.43 27.12 4.96
C HIS A 217 17.66 27.64 3.75
N GLU A 218 16.98 26.77 2.99
CA GLU A 218 16.16 27.14 1.83
C GLU A 218 15.08 28.18 2.18
N HIS A 219 14.49 28.10 3.37
CA HIS A 219 13.41 28.97 3.83
C HIS A 219 13.85 30.02 4.87
N ASN A 220 15.15 30.19 5.09
CA ASN A 220 15.71 31.13 6.08
C ASN A 220 15.14 30.96 7.50
N ILE A 221 14.90 29.72 7.93
CA ILE A 221 14.40 29.37 9.27
C ILE A 221 15.61 29.11 10.18
N PRO A 222 15.73 29.78 11.34
CA PRO A 222 16.75 29.48 12.34
C PRO A 222 16.70 28.00 12.77
N LEU A 223 17.88 27.35 12.88
CA LEU A 223 17.96 25.90 13.13
C LEU A 223 17.35 25.46 14.48
N ASP A 224 17.33 26.36 15.47
CA ASP A 224 16.70 26.18 16.78
C ASP A 224 15.17 26.25 16.74
N GLN A 225 14.61 26.81 15.66
CA GLN A 225 13.16 26.92 15.40
C GLN A 225 12.67 25.92 14.34
N TYR A 226 13.59 25.20 13.70
CA TYR A 226 13.27 24.24 12.66
C TYR A 226 13.01 22.84 13.22
N ASP A 227 11.74 22.45 13.23
CA ASP A 227 11.29 21.12 13.65
C ASP A 227 11.64 20.03 12.61
N GLY A 228 11.26 20.23 11.34
CA GLY A 228 11.60 19.35 10.23
C GLY A 228 10.93 17.96 10.22
N THR A 229 10.09 17.63 11.21
CA THR A 229 9.54 16.28 11.37
C THR A 229 8.61 15.88 10.24
N ILE A 230 7.80 16.80 9.72
CA ILE A 230 6.85 16.56 8.62
C ILE A 230 7.53 16.00 7.36
N TRP A 231 8.81 16.35 7.12
CA TRP A 231 9.62 15.90 5.99
C TRP A 231 10.67 14.83 6.36
N GLN A 232 10.62 14.32 7.60
CA GLN A 232 11.61 13.40 8.18
C GLN A 232 13.05 13.96 8.07
N ASP A 233 13.17 15.27 8.20
CA ASP A 233 14.42 16.04 8.10
C ASP A 233 14.88 16.56 9.47
N ASN A 234 14.20 16.13 10.53
CA ASN A 234 14.52 16.45 11.93
C ASN A 234 15.80 15.76 12.42
N LEU A 235 16.14 14.58 11.88
CA LEU A 235 17.32 13.78 12.24
C LEU A 235 17.96 13.16 10.98
N PRO A 236 19.28 12.92 10.99
CA PRO A 236 19.94 12.09 9.99
C PRO A 236 19.26 10.73 9.86
N LEU A 237 19.20 10.17 8.65
CA LEU A 237 18.48 8.93 8.36
C LEU A 237 18.82 7.78 9.33
N LEU A 238 20.11 7.54 9.60
CA LEU A 238 20.56 6.44 10.47
C LEU A 238 20.21 6.65 11.95
N GLU A 239 19.95 7.89 12.35
CA GLU A 239 19.60 8.28 13.72
C GLU A 239 18.10 8.28 13.97
N GLN A 240 17.27 8.09 12.94
CA GLN A 240 15.82 7.97 13.08
C GLN A 240 15.46 6.84 14.06
N ARG A 241 14.50 7.12 14.95
CA ARG A 241 14.10 6.23 16.06
C ARG A 241 12.64 5.81 15.99
N GLU A 242 11.79 6.69 15.47
CA GLU A 242 10.34 6.56 15.44
C GLU A 242 9.83 6.99 14.06
N ILE A 243 8.63 6.53 13.70
CA ILE A 243 7.98 7.02 12.48
C ILE A 243 7.23 8.32 12.79
N VAL A 244 7.64 9.42 12.16
CA VAL A 244 7.15 10.78 12.46
C VAL A 244 6.75 11.54 11.21
N GLY A 245 5.97 12.62 11.38
CA GLY A 245 5.59 13.51 10.29
C GLY A 245 4.55 12.91 9.34
N HIS A 246 4.54 13.39 8.10
CA HIS A 246 3.58 12.96 7.09
C HIS A 246 3.74 11.46 6.75
N ALA A 247 2.64 10.72 6.75
CA ALA A 247 2.67 9.26 6.72
C ALA A 247 3.20 8.68 5.38
N VAL A 248 2.75 9.23 4.25
CA VAL A 248 3.25 8.81 2.91
C VAL A 248 4.73 9.08 2.75
N ARG A 249 5.19 10.32 3.06
CA ARG A 249 6.60 10.71 3.01
C ARG A 249 7.49 9.74 3.79
N ALA A 250 7.09 9.42 5.03
CA ALA A 250 7.81 8.47 5.86
C ALA A 250 7.86 7.07 5.23
N GLY A 251 6.72 6.54 4.78
CA GLY A 251 6.66 5.21 4.15
C GLY A 251 7.53 5.12 2.88
N TYR A 252 7.50 6.12 2.01
CA TYR A 252 8.33 6.16 0.80
C TYR A 252 9.83 6.33 1.12
N LEU A 253 10.17 7.17 2.11
CA LEU A 253 11.55 7.30 2.57
C LEU A 253 12.11 5.97 3.06
N PHE A 254 11.37 5.27 3.92
CA PHE A 254 11.83 4.01 4.49
C PHE A 254 11.82 2.88 3.47
N ALA A 255 10.91 2.89 2.48
CA ALA A 255 11.00 2.02 1.31
C ALA A 255 12.33 2.25 0.54
N GLY A 256 12.69 3.50 0.26
CA GLY A 256 13.98 3.84 -0.39
C GLY A 256 15.19 3.45 0.47
N ALA A 257 15.14 3.65 1.79
CA ALA A 257 16.20 3.23 2.71
C ALA A 257 16.35 1.70 2.77
N THR A 258 15.25 0.95 2.68
CA THR A 258 15.29 -0.52 2.56
C THR A 258 15.91 -0.95 1.23
N ASP A 259 15.60 -0.25 0.13
CA ASP A 259 16.27 -0.48 -1.16
C ASP A 259 17.79 -0.22 -1.06
N LEU A 260 18.23 0.84 -0.39
CA LEU A 260 19.67 1.07 -0.14
C LEU A 260 20.31 -0.07 0.65
N ALA A 261 19.63 -0.60 1.68
CA ALA A 261 20.13 -1.75 2.45
C ALA A 261 20.18 -3.06 1.64
N LEU A 262 19.38 -3.17 0.58
CA LEU A 262 19.39 -4.30 -0.37
C LEU A 262 20.51 -4.18 -1.41
N GLU A 263 20.88 -2.96 -1.82
CA GLU A 263 21.84 -2.73 -2.91
C GLU A 263 23.27 -2.38 -2.45
N THR A 264 23.45 -1.84 -1.25
CA THR A 264 24.78 -1.42 -0.80
C THR A 264 25.72 -2.61 -0.56
N ASN A 265 26.96 -2.47 -1.03
CA ASN A 265 28.03 -3.43 -0.78
C ASN A 265 28.81 -3.13 0.52
N ASP A 266 28.55 -1.98 1.16
CA ASP A 266 29.13 -1.64 2.45
C ASP A 266 28.37 -2.37 3.57
N SER A 267 29.02 -3.36 4.18
CA SER A 267 28.42 -4.20 5.22
C SER A 267 28.15 -3.43 6.52
N THR A 268 28.94 -2.39 6.82
CA THR A 268 28.75 -1.51 7.98
C THR A 268 27.51 -0.64 7.78
N LEU A 269 27.43 0.05 6.64
CA LEU A 269 26.26 0.87 6.29
C LEU A 269 24.98 0.01 6.25
N ARG A 270 25.05 -1.17 5.62
CA ARG A 270 23.93 -2.11 5.59
C ARG A 270 23.46 -2.50 6.98
N GLY A 271 24.39 -2.83 7.88
CA GLY A 271 24.07 -3.17 9.27
C GLY A 271 23.38 -2.02 10.01
N GLN A 272 23.86 -0.79 9.83
CA GLN A 272 23.26 0.41 10.43
C GLN A 272 21.86 0.69 9.88
N LEU A 273 21.65 0.57 8.57
CA LEU A 273 20.34 0.74 7.94
C LEU A 273 19.35 -0.31 8.44
N VAL A 274 19.73 -1.59 8.49
CA VAL A 274 18.85 -2.66 9.00
C VAL A 274 18.44 -2.39 10.45
N GLN A 275 19.39 -1.99 11.31
CA GLN A 275 19.07 -1.66 12.69
C GLN A 275 18.12 -0.47 12.79
N MET A 276 18.34 0.59 11.99
CA MET A 276 17.45 1.74 11.94
C MET A 276 16.05 1.37 11.47
N LEU A 277 15.95 0.66 10.35
CA LEU A 277 14.68 0.23 9.77
C LEU A 277 13.88 -0.63 10.75
N LEU A 278 14.52 -1.57 11.44
CA LEU A 278 13.86 -2.40 12.46
C LEU A 278 13.34 -1.58 13.65
N ARG A 279 14.10 -0.58 14.13
CA ARG A 279 13.65 0.30 15.22
C ARG A 279 12.41 1.10 14.80
N VAL A 280 12.46 1.76 13.64
CA VAL A 280 11.35 2.57 13.13
C VAL A 280 10.14 1.68 12.82
N TRP A 281 10.35 0.51 12.21
CA TRP A 281 9.30 -0.48 11.95
C TRP A 281 8.59 -0.91 13.23
N HIS A 282 9.35 -1.20 14.29
CA HIS A 282 8.79 -1.62 15.57
C HIS A 282 7.95 -0.50 16.23
N ASN A 283 8.37 0.76 16.11
CA ASN A 283 7.55 1.91 16.52
C ASN A 283 6.28 2.04 15.66
N ALA A 284 6.41 1.97 14.34
CA ALA A 284 5.30 2.10 13.41
C ALA A 284 4.20 1.05 13.66
N ILE A 285 4.57 -0.23 13.61
CA ILE A 285 3.60 -1.34 13.74
C ILE A 285 3.10 -1.49 15.18
N GLY A 286 4.01 -1.41 16.16
CA GLY A 286 3.66 -1.68 17.55
C GLY A 286 2.94 -0.54 18.28
N ARG A 287 2.95 0.69 17.73
CA ARG A 287 2.47 1.88 18.45
C ARG A 287 1.70 2.90 17.62
N ARG A 288 1.80 2.88 16.28
CA ARG A 288 1.25 3.95 15.41
C ARG A 288 0.52 3.44 14.16
N THR A 289 0.11 2.17 14.17
CA THR A 289 -0.69 1.55 13.10
C THR A 289 -2.03 1.14 13.68
N TYR A 290 -3.12 1.46 12.99
CA TYR A 290 -4.46 1.04 13.39
C TYR A 290 -4.70 -0.43 13.03
N ILE A 291 -5.77 -1.01 13.58
CA ILE A 291 -6.17 -2.40 13.30
C ILE A 291 -6.44 -2.67 11.80
N THR A 292 -6.83 -1.66 11.03
CA THR A 292 -7.03 -1.72 9.58
C THR A 292 -5.72 -1.72 8.77
N GLY A 293 -4.56 -1.62 9.44
CA GLY A 293 -3.25 -1.47 8.79
C GLY A 293 -3.02 -0.07 8.20
N GLY A 294 -3.96 0.87 8.35
CA GLY A 294 -3.73 2.27 7.99
C GLY A 294 -2.85 2.99 9.00
N ILE A 295 -2.11 3.98 8.51
CA ILE A 295 -1.16 4.82 9.26
C ILE A 295 -1.47 6.30 9.04
N GLY A 296 -1.12 7.12 10.03
CA GLY A 296 -1.47 8.54 10.07
C GLY A 296 -2.78 8.79 10.81
N ASN A 297 -2.70 9.51 11.91
CA ASN A 297 -3.81 9.65 12.87
C ASN A 297 -4.33 11.09 12.97
N GLU A 298 -3.67 12.06 12.32
CA GLU A 298 -4.02 13.48 12.39
C GLU A 298 -4.15 14.13 10.99
N PRO A 299 -5.24 14.86 10.72
CA PRO A 299 -5.43 15.57 9.44
C PRO A 299 -4.47 16.74 9.19
N LYS A 300 -4.01 17.43 10.23
CA LYS A 300 -3.21 18.66 10.11
C LYS A 300 -1.91 18.47 9.33
N HIS A 301 -1.27 17.31 9.52
CA HIS A 301 -0.01 16.97 8.85
C HIS A 301 -0.10 15.65 8.08
N GLU A 302 -1.31 15.11 7.94
CA GLU A 302 -1.60 13.85 7.22
C GLU A 302 -0.71 12.70 7.69
N GLY A 303 -0.54 12.62 9.02
CA GLY A 303 0.68 12.05 9.58
C GLY A 303 0.56 11.54 11.01
N PHE A 304 1.72 11.25 11.58
CA PHE A 304 1.87 10.68 12.91
C PHE A 304 1.93 11.77 13.97
N THR A 305 1.32 11.47 15.12
CA THR A 305 1.43 12.27 16.34
C THR A 305 2.29 11.54 17.38
N LYS A 306 1.67 10.93 18.39
CA LYS A 306 2.34 10.24 19.51
C LYS A 306 2.04 8.74 19.49
N ASP A 307 2.89 8.00 20.19
CA ASP A 307 2.69 6.56 20.42
C ASP A 307 1.33 6.30 21.08
N TYR A 308 0.58 5.34 20.53
CA TYR A 308 -0.75 4.91 20.97
C TYR A 308 -1.88 5.95 20.80
N GLU A 309 -1.64 7.07 20.13
CA GLU A 309 -2.67 8.04 19.77
C GLU A 309 -3.37 7.62 18.47
N LEU A 310 -4.43 6.82 18.60
CA LEU A 310 -5.17 6.22 17.48
C LEU A 310 -6.67 6.52 17.59
N PRO A 311 -7.12 7.79 17.48
CA PRO A 311 -8.54 8.12 17.51
C PRO A 311 -9.27 7.51 16.30
N ASN A 312 -10.48 7.00 16.48
CA ASN A 312 -11.24 6.30 15.44
C ASN A 312 -11.96 7.25 14.47
N ARG A 313 -12.72 8.22 15.01
CA ARG A 313 -13.52 9.16 14.22
C ARG A 313 -12.68 10.16 13.44
N THR A 314 -11.63 10.67 14.06
CA THR A 314 -10.71 11.66 13.46
C THR A 314 -9.49 11.01 12.83
N ALA A 315 -9.48 9.68 12.67
CA ALA A 315 -8.39 8.97 12.02
C ALA A 315 -8.20 9.49 10.60
N TYR A 316 -6.96 9.77 10.22
CA TYR A 316 -6.68 10.22 8.86
C TYR A 316 -6.56 9.03 7.90
N GLN A 317 -5.68 8.08 8.21
CA GLN A 317 -5.48 6.84 7.45
C GLN A 317 -5.55 7.04 5.93
N GLU A 318 -4.72 7.93 5.39
CA GLU A 318 -4.74 8.20 3.96
C GLU A 318 -4.57 6.89 3.17
N THR A 319 -5.35 6.67 2.11
CA THR A 319 -5.18 5.48 1.25
C THR A 319 -3.74 5.37 0.72
N CYS A 320 -3.12 6.49 0.32
CA CYS A 320 -1.70 6.50 -0.07
C CYS A 320 -0.76 6.05 1.05
N ALA A 321 -1.09 6.32 2.31
CA ALA A 321 -0.25 5.96 3.44
C ALA A 321 -0.30 4.45 3.71
N SER A 322 -1.48 3.82 3.57
CA SER A 322 -1.58 2.35 3.54
C SER A 322 -0.77 1.74 2.38
N ILE A 323 -0.80 2.36 1.20
CA ILE A 323 0.01 1.92 0.04
C ILE A 323 1.51 2.07 0.34
N ALA A 324 1.93 3.18 0.94
CA ALA A 324 3.31 3.40 1.34
C ALA A 324 3.80 2.36 2.36
N LEU A 325 2.95 1.98 3.33
CA LEU A 325 3.26 0.89 4.26
C LEU A 325 3.40 -0.45 3.52
N ILE A 326 2.53 -0.76 2.57
CA ILE A 326 2.61 -1.99 1.75
C ILE A 326 3.94 -2.04 0.98
N LEU A 327 4.33 -0.93 0.34
CA LEU A 327 5.59 -0.83 -0.40
C LEU A 327 6.82 -1.02 0.49
N TRP A 328 6.79 -0.45 1.70
CA TRP A 328 7.87 -0.61 2.68
C TRP A 328 7.91 -2.03 3.26
N ALA A 329 6.76 -2.57 3.64
CA ALA A 329 6.61 -3.92 4.18
C ALA A 329 7.14 -4.98 3.21
N HIS A 330 6.79 -4.89 1.93
CA HIS A 330 7.27 -5.81 0.91
C HIS A 330 8.80 -5.81 0.84
N ARG A 331 9.43 -4.63 0.82
CA ARG A 331 10.89 -4.50 0.78
C ARG A 331 11.56 -5.04 2.05
N MET A 332 10.96 -4.81 3.22
CA MET A 332 11.45 -5.38 4.48
C MET A 332 11.38 -6.92 4.46
N GLY A 333 10.29 -7.47 3.92
CA GLY A 333 10.14 -8.91 3.69
C GLY A 333 11.21 -9.48 2.77
N LEU A 334 11.55 -8.78 1.67
CA LEU A 334 12.64 -9.17 0.77
C LEU A 334 14.03 -9.04 1.43
N LEU A 335 14.24 -8.05 2.29
CA LEU A 335 15.52 -7.80 2.95
C LEU A 335 15.82 -8.85 4.03
N LEU A 336 14.80 -9.25 4.81
CA LEU A 336 14.99 -10.06 6.02
C LEU A 336 14.43 -11.49 5.90
N GLY A 337 13.55 -11.75 4.94
CA GLY A 337 12.93 -13.07 4.76
C GLY A 337 12.02 -13.48 5.91
N GLU A 338 11.32 -12.52 6.53
CA GLU A 338 10.43 -12.74 7.67
C GLU A 338 8.96 -12.51 7.29
N ALA A 339 8.08 -13.40 7.73
CA ALA A 339 6.66 -13.38 7.40
C ALA A 339 5.90 -12.17 7.99
N ARG A 340 6.31 -11.68 9.16
CA ARG A 340 5.65 -10.57 9.87
C ARG A 340 5.50 -9.28 9.04
N PHE A 341 6.40 -9.07 8.08
CA PHE A 341 6.29 -7.92 7.18
C PHE A 341 5.11 -8.12 6.21
N TYR A 342 4.88 -9.35 5.76
CA TYR A 342 3.72 -9.68 4.93
C TYR A 342 2.41 -9.77 5.73
N ASP A 343 2.45 -10.00 7.04
CA ASP A 343 1.27 -9.86 7.90
C ASP A 343 0.79 -8.39 7.98
N ALA A 344 1.72 -7.45 8.16
CA ALA A 344 1.42 -6.03 8.09
C ALA A 344 0.93 -5.61 6.69
N LEU A 345 1.56 -6.15 5.64
CA LEU A 345 1.15 -5.92 4.26
C LEU A 345 -0.26 -6.44 3.99
N GLU A 346 -0.58 -7.67 4.37
CA GLU A 346 -1.89 -8.30 4.20
C GLU A 346 -2.97 -7.52 4.93
N ARG A 347 -2.71 -7.12 6.18
CA ARG A 347 -3.62 -6.28 6.97
C ARG A 347 -3.92 -4.95 6.27
N ALA A 348 -2.89 -4.23 5.83
CA ALA A 348 -3.07 -2.96 5.13
C ALA A 348 -3.77 -3.15 3.77
N LEU A 349 -3.43 -4.21 3.03
CA LEU A 349 -3.97 -4.49 1.70
C LEU A 349 -5.47 -4.78 1.74
N TYR A 350 -5.90 -5.76 2.56
CA TYR A 350 -7.29 -6.21 2.58
C TYR A 350 -8.24 -5.29 3.35
N ASN A 351 -7.71 -4.31 4.10
CA ASN A 351 -8.50 -3.39 4.91
C ASN A 351 -8.28 -1.93 4.49
N GLY A 352 -7.29 -1.23 5.07
CA GLY A 352 -7.12 0.21 4.90
C GLY A 352 -6.92 0.68 3.45
N ALA A 353 -6.14 -0.05 2.66
CA ALA A 353 -5.93 0.28 1.24
C ALA A 353 -7.18 -0.02 0.41
N LEU A 354 -7.77 -1.21 0.57
CA LEU A 354 -8.93 -1.63 -0.21
C LEU A 354 -10.20 -0.83 0.09
N ALA A 355 -10.36 -0.33 1.34
CA ALA A 355 -11.41 0.62 1.67
C ALA A 355 -11.33 1.89 0.80
N GLY A 356 -10.14 2.26 0.33
CA GLY A 356 -9.87 3.42 -0.50
C GLY A 356 -10.59 3.46 -1.86
N ILE A 357 -11.12 2.34 -2.36
CA ILE A 357 -11.76 2.25 -3.68
C ILE A 357 -13.11 1.55 -3.60
N SER A 358 -14.11 2.09 -4.30
CA SER A 358 -15.44 1.49 -4.40
C SER A 358 -15.41 0.18 -5.21
N LEU A 359 -16.39 -0.71 -5.01
CA LEU A 359 -16.53 -1.97 -5.74
C LEU A 359 -16.77 -1.72 -7.23
N SER A 360 -17.42 -0.59 -7.58
CA SER A 360 -17.57 -0.13 -8.96
C SER A 360 -16.30 0.48 -9.57
N GLY A 361 -15.25 0.72 -8.77
CA GLY A 361 -13.96 1.24 -9.22
C GLY A 361 -13.90 2.73 -9.60
N THR A 362 -14.96 3.52 -9.35
CA THR A 362 -15.05 4.92 -9.82
C THR A 362 -15.24 5.96 -8.72
N ARG A 363 -15.29 5.53 -7.46
CA ARG A 363 -15.32 6.42 -6.28
C ARG A 363 -14.27 5.98 -5.28
N PHE A 364 -13.67 6.95 -4.60
CA PHE A 364 -12.49 6.74 -3.77
C PHE A 364 -12.63 7.43 -2.42
N PHE A 365 -11.96 6.89 -1.41
CA PHE A 365 -11.65 7.64 -0.20
C PHE A 365 -10.25 8.25 -0.29
N TYR A 366 -10.11 9.45 0.28
CA TYR A 366 -8.81 9.96 0.66
C TYR A 366 -8.48 9.48 2.08
N VAL A 367 -9.40 9.78 3.00
CA VAL A 367 -9.35 9.46 4.44
C VAL A 367 -10.17 8.20 4.73
N ASN A 368 -9.65 7.29 5.57
CA ASN A 368 -10.31 6.03 5.92
C ASN A 368 -10.57 5.96 7.44
N PRO A 369 -11.67 6.54 7.96
CA PRO A 369 -11.95 6.54 9.39
C PRO A 369 -12.37 5.15 9.90
N LEU A 370 -12.28 4.93 11.22
CA LEU A 370 -12.81 3.73 11.90
C LEU A 370 -14.17 3.99 12.56
N GLU A 371 -14.63 5.24 12.55
CA GLU A 371 -15.93 5.66 13.02
C GLU A 371 -16.47 6.81 12.15
N SER A 372 -17.74 6.72 11.75
CA SER A 372 -18.43 7.73 10.94
C SER A 372 -19.84 7.93 11.48
N ASP A 373 -20.34 9.17 11.42
CA ASP A 373 -21.75 9.53 11.69
C ASP A 373 -22.64 9.45 10.44
N GLY A 374 -22.11 8.87 9.36
CA GLY A 374 -22.80 8.74 8.08
C GLY A 374 -22.59 9.92 7.13
N THR A 375 -21.68 10.85 7.43
CA THR A 375 -21.36 12.00 6.56
C THR A 375 -20.13 11.80 5.65
N HIS A 376 -19.32 10.76 5.90
CA HIS A 376 -18.11 10.47 5.13
C HIS A 376 -18.39 9.47 4.00
N HIS A 377 -18.20 9.89 2.74
CA HIS A 377 -18.48 9.07 1.57
C HIS A 377 -17.38 9.15 0.51
N ARG A 378 -17.25 8.07 -0.27
CA ARG A 378 -16.33 8.03 -1.41
C ARG A 378 -16.74 9.06 -2.46
N GLN A 379 -15.76 9.71 -3.08
CA GLN A 379 -15.95 10.74 -4.10
C GLN A 379 -15.33 10.32 -5.43
N PRO A 380 -15.83 10.80 -6.58
CA PRO A 380 -15.27 10.42 -7.88
C PRO A 380 -13.85 10.97 -8.10
N TRP A 381 -13.53 12.14 -7.52
CA TRP A 381 -12.24 12.82 -7.65
C TRP A 381 -12.03 13.82 -6.51
N PHE A 382 -10.82 14.36 -6.40
CA PHE A 382 -10.42 15.33 -5.36
C PHE A 382 -9.53 16.45 -5.95
N PRO A 383 -9.44 17.63 -5.31
CA PRO A 383 -8.45 18.65 -5.69
C PRO A 383 -6.99 18.15 -5.56
N CYS A 384 -6.70 17.36 -4.52
CA CYS A 384 -5.48 16.56 -4.40
C CYS A 384 -5.85 15.10 -4.70
N ALA A 385 -5.61 14.65 -5.94
CA ALA A 385 -6.05 13.34 -6.42
C ALA A 385 -4.92 12.30 -6.38
N CYS A 386 -4.10 12.32 -5.33
CA CYS A 386 -3.05 11.32 -5.13
C CYS A 386 -3.63 9.90 -4.98
N CYS A 387 -4.73 9.74 -4.25
CA CYS A 387 -5.29 8.44 -3.87
C CYS A 387 -5.83 7.61 -5.06
N PRO A 388 -6.69 8.14 -5.96
CA PRO A 388 -7.29 7.35 -7.04
C PRO A 388 -6.30 6.63 -7.98
N PRO A 389 -5.28 7.29 -8.56
CA PRO A 389 -4.31 6.59 -9.40
C PRO A 389 -3.32 5.74 -8.59
N ASN A 390 -3.07 6.09 -7.31
CA ASN A 390 -2.15 5.32 -6.46
C ASN A 390 -2.74 3.96 -6.06
N ILE A 391 -4.04 3.90 -5.70
CA ILE A 391 -4.69 2.60 -5.43
C ILE A 391 -4.83 1.76 -6.71
N ALA A 392 -5.02 2.40 -7.86
CA ALA A 392 -5.06 1.70 -9.14
C ALA A 392 -3.73 0.99 -9.44
N ARG A 393 -2.58 1.68 -9.31
CA ARG A 393 -1.28 1.01 -9.55
C ARG A 393 -0.99 -0.12 -8.57
N LEU A 394 -1.45 -0.03 -7.31
CA LEU A 394 -1.33 -1.12 -6.36
C LEU A 394 -2.13 -2.35 -6.81
N ILE A 395 -3.42 -2.19 -7.13
CA ILE A 395 -4.29 -3.30 -7.54
C ILE A 395 -3.80 -3.94 -8.84
N ALA A 396 -3.33 -3.13 -9.80
CA ALA A 396 -2.82 -3.63 -11.07
C ALA A 396 -1.49 -4.41 -10.91
N SER A 397 -0.69 -4.12 -9.88
CA SER A 397 0.61 -4.76 -9.64
C SER A 397 0.61 -5.88 -8.59
N LEU A 398 -0.56 -6.31 -8.10
CA LEU A 398 -0.67 -7.26 -6.98
C LEU A 398 0.14 -8.55 -7.15
N GLY A 399 0.30 -9.04 -8.39
CA GLY A 399 1.07 -10.25 -8.68
C GLY A 399 2.52 -10.20 -8.17
N SER A 400 3.13 -9.02 -8.12
CA SER A 400 4.51 -8.82 -7.62
C SER A 400 4.68 -9.02 -6.12
N TYR A 401 3.58 -9.07 -5.36
CA TYR A 401 3.60 -9.23 -3.90
C TYR A 401 3.28 -10.67 -3.47
N ILE A 402 2.78 -11.51 -4.38
CA ILE A 402 2.33 -12.88 -4.07
C ILE A 402 3.52 -13.79 -3.81
N TYR A 403 4.54 -13.74 -4.67
CA TYR A 403 5.67 -14.65 -4.62
C TYR A 403 7.02 -13.93 -4.54
N ALA A 404 7.97 -14.56 -3.86
CA ALA A 404 9.38 -14.20 -3.93
C ALA A 404 10.24 -15.45 -4.10
N GLN A 405 11.50 -15.31 -4.47
CA GLN A 405 12.39 -16.45 -4.69
C GLN A 405 13.86 -16.15 -4.36
N THR A 406 14.58 -17.20 -3.99
CA THR A 406 16.04 -17.28 -4.01
C THR A 406 16.47 -18.25 -5.12
N GLU A 407 17.75 -18.66 -5.13
CA GLU A 407 18.22 -19.65 -6.11
C GLU A 407 17.58 -21.03 -5.87
N ASP A 408 17.31 -21.38 -4.61
CA ASP A 408 16.87 -22.70 -4.15
C ASP A 408 15.51 -22.71 -3.43
N ALA A 409 14.76 -21.58 -3.45
CA ALA A 409 13.52 -21.45 -2.72
C ALA A 409 12.47 -20.55 -3.40
N VAL A 410 11.20 -20.88 -3.20
CA VAL A 410 10.04 -20.05 -3.54
C VAL A 410 9.24 -19.76 -2.28
N TYR A 411 8.97 -18.48 -2.06
CA TYR A 411 8.16 -17.94 -0.97
C TYR A 411 6.76 -17.65 -1.50
N VAL A 412 5.74 -18.12 -0.80
CA VAL A 412 4.34 -17.78 -1.00
C VAL A 412 3.94 -16.83 0.12
N ASN A 413 3.91 -15.54 -0.21
CA ASN A 413 3.72 -14.46 0.74
C ASN A 413 2.25 -14.07 0.89
N LEU A 414 1.48 -14.08 -0.20
CA LEU A 414 0.04 -13.80 -0.18
C LEU A 414 -0.74 -14.99 -0.70
N TYR A 415 -1.91 -15.22 -0.12
CA TYR A 415 -2.84 -16.25 -0.56
C TYR A 415 -3.86 -15.66 -1.51
N ILE A 416 -3.46 -15.53 -2.77
CA ILE A 416 -4.28 -15.01 -3.86
C ILE A 416 -4.24 -16.05 -4.98
N GLY A 417 -5.40 -16.57 -5.36
CA GLY A 417 -5.48 -17.61 -6.38
C GLY A 417 -4.80 -17.16 -7.67
N SER A 418 -3.82 -17.94 -8.14
CA SER A 418 -2.94 -17.50 -9.22
C SER A 418 -2.17 -18.66 -9.87
N ARG A 419 -1.65 -18.42 -11.07
CA ARG A 419 -0.69 -19.28 -11.76
C ARG A 419 0.62 -18.53 -11.94
N VAL A 420 1.72 -19.09 -11.43
CA VAL A 420 3.06 -18.50 -11.55
C VAL A 420 3.98 -19.37 -12.41
N ARG A 421 4.66 -18.76 -13.37
CA ARG A 421 5.66 -19.38 -14.26
C ARG A 421 7.04 -18.80 -13.96
N THR A 422 7.84 -19.53 -13.19
CA THR A 422 9.16 -19.08 -12.76
C THR A 422 10.25 -20.13 -12.99
N GLN A 423 11.43 -19.88 -12.44
CA GLN A 423 12.56 -20.79 -12.44
C GLN A 423 13.16 -20.87 -11.05
N VAL A 424 13.59 -22.08 -10.66
CA VAL A 424 14.32 -22.36 -9.42
C VAL A 424 15.50 -23.24 -9.79
N GLY A 425 16.70 -22.96 -9.27
CA GLY A 425 17.93 -23.65 -9.68
C GLY A 425 18.24 -23.55 -11.18
N GLY A 426 17.68 -22.54 -11.88
CA GLY A 426 17.77 -22.40 -13.33
C GLY A 426 16.81 -23.28 -14.14
N ALA A 427 16.00 -24.14 -13.50
CA ALA A 427 15.03 -24.97 -14.18
C ALA A 427 13.61 -24.38 -14.12
N PRO A 428 12.79 -24.53 -15.18
CA PRO A 428 11.41 -24.05 -15.22
C PRO A 428 10.53 -24.69 -14.13
N LEU A 429 9.65 -23.89 -13.55
CA LEU A 429 8.66 -24.27 -12.55
C LEU A 429 7.35 -23.51 -12.80
N VAL A 430 6.24 -24.24 -12.84
CA VAL A 430 4.90 -23.67 -12.83
C VAL A 430 4.17 -24.13 -11.57
N LEU A 431 3.72 -23.16 -10.78
CA LEU A 431 2.88 -23.40 -9.61
C LEU A 431 1.48 -22.83 -9.85
N GLU A 432 0.47 -23.52 -9.35
CA GLU A 432 -0.91 -23.04 -9.33
C GLU A 432 -1.37 -22.99 -7.87
N LEU A 433 -1.82 -21.81 -7.45
CA LEU A 433 -2.39 -21.57 -6.13
C LEU A 433 -3.90 -21.50 -6.28
N HIS A 434 -4.59 -22.49 -5.72
CA HIS A 434 -6.05 -22.58 -5.70
C HIS A 434 -6.56 -22.31 -4.29
N THR A 435 -7.40 -21.29 -4.14
CA THR A 435 -7.96 -20.92 -2.82
C THR A 435 -9.20 -20.04 -2.97
N GLY A 436 -10.13 -20.15 -2.02
CA GLY A 436 -11.22 -19.19 -1.82
C GLY A 436 -10.87 -18.11 -0.78
N TYR A 437 -9.59 -17.90 -0.47
CA TYR A 437 -9.10 -16.80 0.37
C TYR A 437 -9.60 -15.45 -0.18
N PRO A 438 -10.03 -14.48 0.66
CA PRO A 438 -9.97 -14.46 2.13
C PRO A 438 -11.17 -15.10 2.85
N TRP A 439 -12.05 -15.81 2.14
CA TRP A 439 -13.28 -16.38 2.70
C TRP A 439 -13.14 -17.82 3.16
N GLN A 440 -12.33 -18.62 2.46
CA GLN A 440 -12.12 -20.04 2.74
C GLN A 440 -10.75 -20.29 3.38
N GLU A 441 -10.68 -21.36 4.18
CA GLU A 441 -9.52 -21.71 5.01
C GLU A 441 -8.41 -22.44 4.23
N THR A 442 -8.74 -23.02 3.08
CA THR A 442 -7.84 -23.94 2.35
C THR A 442 -7.07 -23.21 1.26
N VAL A 443 -5.76 -23.40 1.27
CA VAL A 443 -4.82 -22.95 0.26
C VAL A 443 -4.13 -24.17 -0.34
N ALA A 444 -4.40 -24.48 -1.60
CA ALA A 444 -3.79 -25.60 -2.31
C ALA A 444 -2.77 -25.07 -3.33
N LEU A 445 -1.50 -25.35 -3.11
CA LEU A 445 -0.40 -25.02 -4.00
C LEU A 445 0.04 -26.28 -4.76
N ARG A 446 -0.28 -26.34 -6.05
CA ARG A 446 0.04 -27.46 -6.93
C ARG A 446 1.26 -27.16 -7.78
N VAL A 447 2.16 -28.13 -7.90
CA VAL A 447 3.24 -28.14 -8.89
C VAL A 447 2.65 -28.59 -10.23
N ALA A 448 2.31 -27.64 -11.09
CA ALA A 448 1.71 -27.91 -12.39
C ALA A 448 2.74 -28.42 -13.40
N GLU A 449 3.94 -27.85 -13.39
CA GLU A 449 5.07 -28.24 -14.24
C GLU A 449 6.37 -28.05 -13.46
N SER A 450 7.29 -29.02 -13.48
CA SER A 450 8.63 -28.88 -12.88
C SER A 450 9.58 -29.88 -13.53
N ALA A 451 10.82 -29.46 -13.80
CA ALA A 451 11.91 -30.44 -13.89
C ALA A 451 12.04 -31.08 -12.50
N ALA A 452 12.10 -32.40 -12.40
CA ALA A 452 12.19 -33.06 -11.10
C ALA A 452 13.47 -32.60 -10.37
N GLN A 453 13.31 -31.75 -9.35
CA GLN A 453 14.44 -31.11 -8.67
C GLN A 453 14.11 -30.79 -7.21
N ARG A 454 15.17 -30.64 -6.40
CA ARG A 454 15.05 -30.34 -4.97
C ARG A 454 15.08 -28.84 -4.72
N PHE A 455 14.05 -28.31 -4.07
CA PHE A 455 14.00 -26.92 -3.62
C PHE A 455 13.03 -26.73 -2.46
N LYS A 456 13.07 -25.54 -1.84
CA LYS A 456 12.20 -25.17 -0.71
C LYS A 456 10.95 -24.44 -1.19
N LEU A 457 9.79 -24.88 -0.71
CA LEU A 457 8.57 -24.07 -0.69
C LEU A 457 8.41 -23.48 0.72
N LEU A 458 8.28 -22.16 0.81
CA LEU A 458 8.05 -21.43 2.06
C LEU A 458 6.67 -20.81 2.02
N LEU A 459 5.71 -21.38 2.77
CA LEU A 459 4.34 -20.87 2.85
C LEU A 459 4.19 -20.04 4.12
N ARG A 460 3.81 -18.76 4.01
CA ARG A 460 3.64 -17.91 5.20
C ARG A 460 2.59 -18.48 6.14
N ILE A 461 2.90 -18.64 7.42
CA ILE A 461 1.86 -18.87 8.43
C ILE A 461 1.43 -17.49 8.94
N PRO A 462 0.20 -17.03 8.63
CA PRO A 462 -0.24 -15.70 9.05
C PRO A 462 -0.34 -15.62 10.57
N GLU A 463 0.07 -14.48 11.14
CA GLU A 463 0.03 -14.26 12.60
C GLU A 463 -1.36 -14.47 13.21
N TRP A 464 -2.43 -14.19 12.47
CA TRP A 464 -3.81 -14.36 12.95
C TRP A 464 -4.25 -15.83 13.08
N CYS A 465 -3.49 -16.80 12.58
CA CYS A 465 -3.88 -18.21 12.52
C CYS A 465 -3.20 -19.04 13.62
N ASP A 466 -3.96 -19.44 14.64
CA ASP A 466 -3.43 -20.20 15.79
C ASP A 466 -3.09 -21.67 15.50
N ALA A 467 -3.88 -22.33 14.63
CA ALA A 467 -3.83 -23.78 14.43
C ALA A 467 -3.72 -24.18 12.94
N PRO A 468 -2.64 -23.77 12.24
CA PRO A 468 -2.43 -24.16 10.86
C PRO A 468 -2.18 -25.67 10.74
N THR A 469 -2.69 -26.29 9.67
CA THR A 469 -2.34 -27.67 9.33
C THR A 469 -1.85 -27.77 7.90
N LEU A 470 -0.89 -28.65 7.64
CA LEU A 470 -0.26 -28.81 6.34
C LEU A 470 -0.39 -30.26 5.87
N LEU A 471 -0.83 -30.45 4.64
CA LEU A 471 -0.86 -31.74 3.96
C LEU A 471 0.05 -31.71 2.73
N LEU A 472 0.66 -32.85 2.44
CA LEU A 472 1.44 -33.09 1.24
C LEU A 472 0.88 -34.33 0.54
N ASN A 473 0.30 -34.13 -0.64
CA ASN A 473 -0.37 -35.19 -1.41
C ASN A 473 -1.40 -35.96 -0.54
N GLY A 474 -2.20 -35.23 0.25
CA GLY A 474 -3.22 -35.77 1.15
C GLY A 474 -2.70 -36.34 2.48
N ASN A 475 -1.40 -36.42 2.71
CA ASN A 475 -0.81 -36.92 3.95
C ASN A 475 -0.42 -35.77 4.88
N ALA A 476 -0.71 -35.90 6.17
CA ALA A 476 -0.32 -34.90 7.16
C ALA A 476 1.20 -34.69 7.19
N LEU A 477 1.62 -33.44 7.11
CA LEU A 477 3.01 -33.02 7.18
C LEU A 477 3.19 -32.11 8.39
N ALA A 478 4.20 -32.41 9.22
CA ALA A 478 4.54 -31.55 10.35
C ALA A 478 5.07 -30.20 9.83
N ILE A 479 4.58 -29.10 10.40
CA ILE A 479 5.02 -27.75 10.04
C ILE A 479 6.38 -27.49 10.69
N GLN A 480 7.40 -27.24 9.86
CA GLN A 480 8.68 -26.70 10.29
C GLN A 480 8.69 -25.19 10.05
N LEU A 481 8.73 -24.40 11.12
CA LEU A 481 8.70 -22.94 11.04
C LEU A 481 10.10 -22.35 10.95
N GLU A 482 10.32 -21.53 9.92
CA GLU A 482 11.48 -20.64 9.83
C GLU A 482 10.99 -19.22 9.55
N ARG A 483 11.26 -18.29 10.48
CA ARG A 483 10.91 -16.85 10.35
C ARG A 483 9.43 -16.62 9.94
N GLY A 484 8.52 -17.48 10.43
CA GLY A 484 7.08 -17.43 10.18
C GLY A 484 6.62 -18.09 8.88
N TYR A 485 7.48 -18.85 8.20
CA TYR A 485 7.10 -19.69 7.06
C TYR A 485 7.13 -21.17 7.42
N ALA A 486 6.13 -21.92 6.97
CA ALA A 486 6.19 -23.37 6.89
C ALA A 486 7.11 -23.77 5.73
N VAL A 487 8.24 -24.41 6.06
CA VAL A 487 9.26 -24.81 5.08
C VAL A 487 9.05 -26.26 4.67
N VAL A 488 8.91 -26.49 3.36
CA VAL A 488 8.85 -27.83 2.77
C VAL A 488 9.98 -27.97 1.75
N GLU A 489 11.02 -28.70 2.12
CA GLU A 489 12.18 -28.97 1.26
C GLU A 489 12.16 -30.43 0.78
N ARG A 490 11.96 -30.63 -0.53
CA ARG A 490 11.99 -31.96 -1.13
C ARG A 490 12.27 -31.89 -2.63
N ALA A 491 12.43 -33.06 -3.25
CA ALA A 491 12.32 -33.20 -4.68
C ALA A 491 10.83 -33.07 -5.08
N TRP A 492 10.54 -32.05 -5.89
CA TRP A 492 9.21 -31.76 -6.38
C TRP A 492 9.03 -32.34 -7.78
N GLN A 493 7.84 -32.90 -8.02
CA GLN A 493 7.44 -33.45 -9.31
C GLN A 493 6.09 -32.88 -9.71
N GLN A 494 5.80 -32.93 -11.01
CA GLN A 494 4.49 -32.56 -11.53
C GLN A 494 3.38 -33.34 -10.82
N GLY A 495 2.35 -32.61 -10.36
CA GLY A 495 1.20 -33.16 -9.64
C GLY A 495 1.34 -33.13 -8.12
N ASP A 496 2.55 -32.92 -7.56
CA ASP A 496 2.69 -32.70 -6.12
C ASP A 496 1.83 -31.50 -5.68
N THR A 497 1.13 -31.65 -4.56
CA THR A 497 0.26 -30.62 -4.00
C THR A 497 0.51 -30.44 -2.50
N VAL A 498 0.74 -29.19 -2.10
CA VAL A 498 0.80 -28.77 -0.71
C VAL A 498 -0.52 -28.09 -0.37
N GLU A 499 -1.24 -28.62 0.62
CA GLU A 499 -2.46 -28.01 1.11
C GLU A 499 -2.20 -27.43 2.50
N LEU A 500 -2.29 -26.12 2.62
CA LEU A 500 -2.27 -25.41 3.88
C LEU A 500 -3.70 -25.05 4.26
N ARG A 501 -4.14 -25.50 5.44
CA ARG A 501 -5.40 -25.07 6.03
C ARG A 501 -5.11 -24.06 7.15
N LEU A 502 -5.79 -22.93 7.07
CA LEU A 502 -5.70 -21.80 7.99
C LEU A 502 -7.10 -21.58 8.60
N PRO A 503 -7.43 -22.17 9.76
CA PRO A 503 -8.73 -22.00 10.38
C PRO A 503 -9.09 -20.52 10.58
N MET A 504 -10.25 -20.09 10.08
CA MET A 504 -10.69 -18.69 10.06
C MET A 504 -11.89 -18.49 11.00
N MET A 505 -11.63 -18.58 12.30
CA MET A 505 -12.63 -18.27 13.31
C MET A 505 -12.75 -16.75 13.48
N PRO A 506 -13.97 -16.18 13.55
CA PRO A 506 -14.15 -14.80 13.95
C PRO A 506 -13.75 -14.62 15.42
N VAL A 507 -12.95 -13.60 15.70
CA VAL A 507 -12.42 -13.28 17.03
C VAL A 507 -12.69 -11.83 17.40
N LEU A 508 -12.75 -11.58 18.71
CA LEU A 508 -12.75 -10.23 19.27
C LEU A 508 -11.29 -9.80 19.51
N MET A 509 -10.93 -8.64 18.98
CA MET A 509 -9.62 -8.02 19.10
C MET A 509 -9.70 -6.91 20.15
N GLU A 510 -8.73 -6.86 21.06
CA GLU A 510 -8.54 -5.75 22.00
C GLU A 510 -7.33 -4.90 21.61
N ALA A 511 -7.39 -3.60 21.91
CA ALA A 511 -6.25 -2.71 21.76
C ALA A 511 -5.37 -2.72 23.00
N HIS A 512 -4.08 -2.40 22.84
CA HIS A 512 -3.19 -2.18 23.97
C HIS A 512 -3.78 -1.08 24.90
N PRO A 513 -3.74 -1.21 26.24
CA PRO A 513 -4.44 -0.29 27.18
C PRO A 513 -4.05 1.20 27.09
N ARG A 514 -2.90 1.49 26.47
CA ARG A 514 -2.43 2.86 26.18
C ARG A 514 -3.16 3.52 25.02
N VAL A 515 -3.86 2.76 24.18
CA VAL A 515 -4.73 3.30 23.13
C VAL A 515 -6.03 3.75 23.79
N GLU A 516 -6.09 5.03 24.15
CA GLU A 516 -7.18 5.55 24.99
C GLU A 516 -8.54 5.50 24.29
N ALA A 517 -8.56 5.69 22.97
CA ALA A 517 -9.77 5.68 22.14
C ALA A 517 -10.50 4.33 22.14
N ASP A 518 -9.79 3.24 22.40
CA ASP A 518 -10.27 1.86 22.26
C ASP A 518 -10.41 1.14 23.62
N ARG A 519 -10.23 1.85 24.74
CA ARG A 519 -10.43 1.26 26.07
C ARG A 519 -11.85 0.75 26.24
N TRP A 520 -11.99 -0.48 26.73
CA TRP A 520 -13.27 -1.17 26.89
C TRP A 520 -14.05 -1.35 25.58
N GLN A 521 -13.33 -1.34 24.45
CA GLN A 521 -13.90 -1.63 23.14
C GLN A 521 -13.22 -2.87 22.55
N VAL A 522 -13.95 -3.53 21.66
CA VAL A 522 -13.46 -4.63 20.85
C VAL A 522 -13.73 -4.36 19.38
N ALA A 523 -12.86 -4.86 18.52
CA ALA A 523 -13.08 -4.96 17.09
C ALA A 523 -13.26 -6.43 16.70
N ILE A 524 -13.92 -6.70 15.57
CA ILE A 524 -14.12 -8.06 15.07
C ILE A 524 -13.12 -8.31 13.93
N GLN A 525 -12.45 -9.46 13.96
CA GLN A 525 -11.57 -9.89 12.88
C GLN A 525 -11.86 -11.36 12.52
N ARG A 526 -11.83 -11.69 11.23
CA ARG A 526 -11.86 -13.08 10.74
C ARG A 526 -10.82 -13.23 9.64
N GLY A 527 -9.84 -14.11 9.87
CA GLY A 527 -8.70 -14.22 8.95
C GLY A 527 -7.99 -12.87 8.80
N PRO A 528 -7.71 -12.40 7.56
CA PRO A 528 -7.08 -11.11 7.32
C PRO A 528 -8.05 -9.92 7.35
N ILE A 529 -9.36 -10.17 7.46
CA ILE A 529 -10.40 -9.15 7.30
C ILE A 529 -10.82 -8.62 8.68
N VAL A 530 -10.70 -7.30 8.85
CA VAL A 530 -11.32 -6.54 9.93
C VAL A 530 -12.76 -6.21 9.55
N TYR A 531 -13.65 -6.25 10.53
CA TYR A 531 -15.08 -6.01 10.34
C TYR A 531 -15.51 -4.69 10.96
N CYS A 532 -16.65 -4.18 10.50
CA CYS A 532 -17.33 -3.00 11.04
C CYS A 532 -18.84 -3.22 11.06
N LEU A 533 -19.55 -2.43 11.88
CA LEU A 533 -21.01 -2.38 11.89
C LEU A 533 -21.45 -1.11 11.16
N GLU A 534 -22.31 -1.24 10.15
CA GLU A 534 -23.09 -0.13 9.60
C GLU A 534 -24.47 -0.11 10.26
N GLU A 535 -24.93 1.07 10.69
CA GLU A 535 -26.13 1.22 11.54
C GLU A 535 -27.39 0.61 10.94
N HIS A 536 -27.55 0.67 9.62
CA HIS A 536 -28.75 0.16 8.96
C HIS A 536 -28.89 -1.37 8.98
N ASP A 537 -27.83 -2.11 9.36
CA ASP A 537 -27.85 -3.55 9.58
C ASP A 537 -28.12 -3.91 11.05
N GLN A 538 -28.30 -2.91 11.92
CA GLN A 538 -28.36 -3.11 13.37
C GLN A 538 -29.78 -2.93 13.94
N PRO A 539 -30.06 -3.54 15.10
CA PRO A 539 -31.36 -3.41 15.78
C PRO A 539 -31.58 -2.07 16.48
N ALA A 540 -30.53 -1.25 16.63
CA ALA A 540 -30.54 0.05 17.31
C ALA A 540 -29.34 0.89 16.84
N PRO A 541 -29.29 2.21 17.16
CA PRO A 541 -28.14 3.05 16.85
C PRO A 541 -26.82 2.47 17.36
N LEU A 542 -25.72 2.67 16.64
CA LEU A 542 -24.42 2.08 17.01
C LEU A 542 -23.89 2.56 18.37
N THR A 543 -24.30 3.73 18.82
CA THR A 543 -23.96 4.28 20.14
C THR A 543 -24.70 3.57 21.28
N HIS A 544 -25.74 2.79 20.98
CA HIS A 544 -26.57 2.08 21.95
C HIS A 544 -26.23 0.58 22.05
N LEU A 545 -25.20 0.12 21.35
CA LEU A 545 -24.81 -1.29 21.29
C LEU A 545 -23.53 -1.55 22.07
N ALA A 546 -23.51 -2.66 22.81
CA ALA A 546 -22.29 -3.24 23.38
C ALA A 546 -22.21 -4.75 23.06
N ILE A 547 -21.11 -5.21 22.46
CA ILE A 547 -20.92 -6.60 22.06
C ILE A 547 -20.79 -7.50 23.30
N ARG A 548 -21.52 -8.63 23.33
CA ARG A 548 -21.41 -9.63 24.40
C ARG A 548 -20.24 -10.59 24.15
N ARG A 549 -19.29 -10.63 25.07
CA ARG A 549 -18.08 -11.48 24.96
C ARG A 549 -18.32 -12.95 25.27
N ASP A 550 -19.35 -13.24 26.06
CA ASP A 550 -19.74 -14.60 26.45
C ASP A 550 -20.62 -15.30 25.41
N HIS A 551 -20.99 -14.60 24.33
CA HIS A 551 -21.69 -15.16 23.20
C HIS A 551 -20.72 -15.43 22.03
N PRO A 552 -20.85 -16.58 21.35
CA PRO A 552 -20.02 -16.90 20.19
C PRO A 552 -20.32 -15.97 19.00
N LEU A 553 -19.31 -15.79 18.16
CA LEU A 553 -19.42 -15.15 16.85
C LEU A 553 -19.58 -16.21 15.75
N TYR A 554 -20.40 -15.92 14.75
CA TYR A 554 -20.68 -16.81 13.63
C TYR A 554 -20.33 -16.16 12.31
N SER A 555 -19.76 -16.94 11.39
CA SER A 555 -19.49 -16.51 10.01
C SER A 555 -20.61 -16.99 9.08
N VAL A 556 -21.18 -16.09 8.28
CA VAL A 556 -22.24 -16.40 7.33
C VAL A 556 -21.83 -15.91 5.94
N TRP A 557 -21.86 -16.79 4.94
CA TRP A 557 -21.61 -16.42 3.55
C TRP A 557 -22.85 -15.77 2.93
N GLU A 558 -22.71 -14.55 2.43
CA GLU A 558 -23.77 -13.75 1.80
C GLU A 558 -23.37 -13.45 0.34
N PRO A 559 -23.72 -14.33 -0.63
CA PRO A 559 -23.23 -14.23 -2.01
C PRO A 559 -23.75 -13.01 -2.78
N GLU A 560 -24.93 -12.49 -2.41
CA GLU A 560 -25.58 -11.36 -3.09
C GLU A 560 -25.24 -10.01 -2.43
N LEU A 561 -24.69 -10.01 -1.22
CA LEU A 561 -24.33 -8.80 -0.49
C LEU A 561 -22.92 -8.36 -0.87
N LEU A 562 -22.78 -7.10 -1.31
CA LEU A 562 -21.49 -6.43 -1.48
C LEU A 562 -20.48 -7.26 -2.32
N GLU A 563 -20.99 -7.87 -3.40
CA GLU A 563 -20.24 -8.74 -4.32
C GLU A 563 -19.76 -10.08 -3.75
N GLY A 564 -20.41 -10.58 -2.70
CA GLY A 564 -20.10 -11.85 -2.07
C GLY A 564 -19.12 -11.67 -0.92
N VAL A 565 -19.65 -11.64 0.30
CA VAL A 565 -18.86 -11.45 1.52
C VAL A 565 -19.23 -12.46 2.59
N VAL A 566 -18.29 -12.76 3.48
CA VAL A 566 -18.62 -13.38 4.77
C VAL A 566 -18.99 -12.26 5.73
N VAL A 567 -20.22 -12.27 6.27
CA VAL A 567 -20.62 -11.43 7.41
C VAL A 567 -20.34 -12.13 8.73
N VAL A 568 -20.18 -11.37 9.80
CA VAL A 568 -20.04 -11.91 11.16
C VAL A 568 -21.23 -11.50 12.02
N GLU A 569 -21.87 -12.47 12.66
CA GLU A 569 -23.03 -12.25 13.52
C GLU A 569 -22.73 -12.64 14.96
N GLY A 570 -23.38 -11.98 15.91
CA GLY A 570 -23.26 -12.24 17.33
C GLY A 570 -24.37 -11.57 18.12
N MET A 571 -24.22 -11.48 19.44
CA MET A 571 -25.19 -10.82 20.32
C MET A 571 -24.61 -9.52 20.89
N ALA A 572 -25.45 -8.51 21.01
CA ALA A 572 -25.14 -7.25 21.67
C ALA A 572 -26.21 -6.91 22.71
N GLU A 573 -25.80 -6.28 23.80
CA GLU A 573 -26.70 -5.52 24.66
C GLU A 573 -27.12 -4.23 23.96
N VAL A 574 -28.40 -3.90 24.11
CA VAL A 574 -29.01 -2.71 23.51
C VAL A 574 -29.55 -1.80 24.60
N LEU A 575 -29.06 -0.56 24.65
CA LEU A 575 -29.59 0.46 25.55
C LEU A 575 -31.06 0.76 25.23
N ASP A 576 -31.84 1.00 26.29
CA ASP A 576 -33.22 1.47 26.19
C ASP A 576 -33.34 2.76 25.37
N ASP A 577 -34.44 2.89 24.62
CA ASP A 577 -34.77 4.07 23.83
C ASP A 577 -35.35 5.24 24.66
N ASP A 578 -35.53 6.39 24.02
CA ASP A 578 -36.05 7.60 24.67
C ASP A 578 -37.42 7.38 25.32
N ALA A 579 -38.26 6.50 24.77
CA ALA A 579 -39.58 6.20 25.33
C ALA A 579 -39.46 5.48 26.68
N ALA A 580 -38.51 4.54 26.81
CA ALA A 580 -38.22 3.86 28.07
C ALA A 580 -37.49 4.74 29.11
N TRP A 581 -36.86 5.84 28.68
CA TRP A 581 -36.27 6.85 29.58
C TRP A 581 -37.28 7.91 30.04
N GLY A 582 -38.24 8.28 29.19
CA GLY A 582 -39.14 9.41 29.44
C GLY A 582 -38.35 10.71 29.65
N GLU A 583 -38.73 11.52 30.63
CA GLU A 583 -38.04 12.79 30.95
C GLU A 583 -36.83 12.62 31.91
N ARG A 584 -36.43 11.38 32.23
CA ARG A 584 -35.35 11.15 33.20
C ARG A 584 -33.98 11.33 32.55
N LEU A 585 -33.12 12.14 33.16
CA LEU A 585 -31.71 12.24 32.76
C LEU A 585 -30.83 11.14 33.39
N TYR A 586 -31.13 10.73 34.63
CA TYR A 586 -30.37 9.70 35.36
C TYR A 586 -31.33 8.67 35.99
N ARG A 587 -30.96 7.39 35.94
CA ARG A 587 -31.69 6.29 36.59
C ARG A 587 -30.71 5.20 37.07
N ARG A 588 -31.14 4.35 38.00
CA ARG A 588 -30.34 3.17 38.41
C ARG A 588 -30.14 2.24 37.21
N LEU A 589 -28.94 1.66 37.08
CA LEU A 589 -28.62 0.66 36.06
C LEU A 589 -29.59 -0.51 36.14
N ARG A 590 -29.97 -1.04 34.98
CA ARG A 590 -30.85 -2.20 34.80
C ARG A 590 -30.23 -3.11 33.75
N GLU A 591 -30.74 -4.33 33.68
CA GLU A 591 -30.41 -5.25 32.59
C GLU A 591 -30.96 -4.70 31.27
N HIS A 592 -30.16 -4.84 30.21
CA HIS A 592 -30.49 -4.41 28.87
C HIS A 592 -30.91 -5.61 28.01
N ALA A 593 -31.70 -5.35 26.96
CA ALA A 593 -32.13 -6.40 26.06
C ALA A 593 -30.94 -6.91 25.20
N LEU A 594 -30.88 -8.22 24.99
CA LEU A 594 -29.98 -8.82 24.02
C LEU A 594 -30.63 -8.85 22.64
N LYS A 595 -29.90 -8.41 21.63
CA LYS A 595 -30.31 -8.45 20.22
C LYS A 595 -29.15 -8.95 19.34
N PRO A 596 -29.44 -9.63 18.24
CA PRO A 596 -28.42 -9.99 17.28
C PRO A 596 -27.86 -8.73 16.60
N PHE A 597 -26.56 -8.71 16.33
CA PHE A 597 -25.91 -7.71 15.48
C PHE A 597 -25.31 -8.40 14.26
N ARG A 598 -25.03 -7.61 13.21
CA ARG A 598 -24.38 -8.08 11.99
C ARG A 598 -23.25 -7.15 11.59
N ALA A 599 -22.06 -7.69 11.39
CA ALA A 599 -20.87 -6.97 10.96
C ALA A 599 -20.47 -7.37 9.53
N ILE A 600 -19.99 -6.41 8.76
CA ILE A 600 -19.49 -6.58 7.38
C ILE A 600 -17.98 -6.32 7.32
N PRO A 601 -17.27 -6.80 6.28
CA PRO A 601 -15.87 -6.43 6.05
C PRO A 601 -15.67 -4.91 6.02
N TYR A 602 -14.65 -4.40 6.70
CA TYR A 602 -14.35 -2.96 6.77
C TYR A 602 -14.19 -2.35 5.39
N TYR A 603 -13.50 -3.00 4.45
CA TYR A 603 -13.32 -2.44 3.10
C TYR A 603 -14.64 -2.21 2.36
N ALA A 604 -15.72 -2.90 2.74
CA ALA A 604 -17.01 -2.92 2.05
C ALA A 604 -18.05 -1.95 2.65
N TRP A 605 -17.67 -1.09 3.60
CA TRP A 605 -18.51 -0.03 4.13
C TRP A 605 -18.72 1.12 3.13
N ALA A 606 -19.79 1.90 3.29
CA ALA A 606 -20.11 3.07 2.45
C ALA A 606 -20.34 2.75 0.95
N HIS A 607 -20.89 1.57 0.64
CA HIS A 607 -21.41 1.22 -0.70
C HIS A 607 -22.94 1.23 -0.77
N ARG A 608 -23.59 1.30 0.38
CA ARG A 608 -25.05 1.29 0.54
C ARG A 608 -25.52 2.69 0.95
N ARG A 609 -26.75 2.80 1.44
CA ARG A 609 -27.30 4.10 1.91
C ARG A 609 -26.39 4.69 3.00
N PRO A 610 -26.19 6.02 3.03
CA PRO A 610 -25.49 6.69 4.12
C PRO A 610 -25.99 6.24 5.49
N ALA A 611 -25.07 5.83 6.36
CA ALA A 611 -25.35 5.41 7.72
C ALA A 611 -24.10 5.54 8.60
N PRO A 612 -24.25 5.73 9.92
CA PRO A 612 -23.14 5.61 10.86
C PRO A 612 -22.42 4.26 10.73
N MET A 613 -21.12 4.27 10.98
CA MET A 613 -20.25 3.09 10.93
C MET A 613 -19.29 3.09 12.12
N ARG A 614 -19.01 1.91 12.71
CA ARG A 614 -17.98 1.73 13.75
C ARG A 614 -17.22 0.42 13.59
N VAL A 615 -15.90 0.47 13.75
CA VAL A 615 -15.02 -0.71 13.87
C VAL A 615 -14.88 -1.15 15.33
N TRP A 616 -14.61 -0.20 16.23
CA TRP A 616 -14.48 -0.44 17.66
C TRP A 616 -15.82 -0.19 18.36
N MET A 617 -16.30 -1.23 19.04
CA MET A 617 -17.57 -1.25 19.75
C MET A 617 -17.34 -1.49 21.24
N PRO A 618 -18.08 -0.82 22.14
CA PRO A 618 -18.09 -1.20 23.54
C PRO A 618 -18.40 -2.70 23.70
N HIS A 619 -17.87 -3.33 24.75
CA HIS A 619 -18.20 -4.70 25.08
C HIS A 619 -18.76 -4.82 26.50
N ALA A 620 -19.60 -5.83 26.73
CA ALA A 620 -20.13 -6.22 28.03
C ALA A 620 -19.52 -7.55 28.48
#